data_AF-A0A1G2DXP4-F1
#
_entry.id   AF-A0A1G2DXP4-F1
#
_cell.length_a   1.000
_cell.length_b   1.000
_cell.length_c   1.000
_cell.angle_alpha   90.00
_cell.angle_beta   90.00
_cell.angle_gamma   90.00
#
_symmetry.space_group_name_H-M   'P 1'
#
loop_
_entity.id
_entity.type
_entity.pdbx_description
1 polymer ?
#
loop_
_entity_poly.entity_id
_entity_poly.type
_entity_poly.pdbx_seq_one_letter_code
_entity_poly.pdbx_strand_id
1 'polypeptide(L)' 'MAKECSICKKGSMMVWKLKKLRGKYNPTSKKRKYPNLQWVRLPSSGVKPRGGHAPLRGKRVLACAKCIKALGKRK' A
#
# COMPACT_ATOMS: atom_id res chain seq x y z
N MET A 1 2.61 -7.20 14.08
CA MET A 1 2.62 -7.40 12.60
C MET A 1 2.71 -6.04 11.92
N ALA A 2 3.66 -5.83 11.01
CA ALA A 2 3.84 -4.52 10.36
C ALA A 2 2.62 -4.19 9.48
N LYS A 3 2.12 -2.94 9.53
CA LYS A 3 1.03 -2.46 8.65
C LYS A 3 1.58 -2.19 7.25
N GLU A 4 1.87 -3.28 6.53
CA GLU A 4 2.51 -3.25 5.22
C GLU A 4 1.74 -4.08 4.20
N CYS A 5 1.84 -3.69 2.93
CA CYS A 5 1.23 -4.44 1.84
C CYS A 5 2.08 -5.68 1.50
N SER A 6 1.51 -6.88 1.58
CA SER A 6 2.22 -8.13 1.26
C SER A 6 2.64 -8.25 -0.21
N ILE A 7 2.03 -7.48 -1.12
CA ILE A 7 2.31 -7.54 -2.58
C ILE A 7 3.41 -6.54 -2.98
N CYS A 8 3.40 -5.32 -2.46
CA CYS A 8 4.33 -4.27 -2.88
C CYS A 8 5.22 -3.71 -1.77
N LYS A 9 5.15 -4.28 -0.56
CA LYS A 9 5.90 -3.88 0.64
C LYS A 9 5.75 -2.39 0.99
N LYS A 10 4.66 -1.75 0.55
CA LYS A 10 4.35 -0.38 0.94
C LYS A 10 4.03 -0.33 2.43
N GLY A 11 4.86 0.39 3.18
CA GLY A 11 4.64 0.72 4.58
C GLY A 11 4.15 2.14 4.80
N SER A 12 4.07 2.53 6.07
CA SER A 12 3.75 3.90 6.46
C SER A 12 4.94 4.83 6.24
N MET A 13 4.66 6.09 5.90
CA MET A 13 5.69 7.13 5.78
C MET A 13 5.37 8.30 6.72
N MET A 14 6.41 8.97 7.20
CA MET A 14 6.28 10.21 7.96
C MET A 14 6.37 11.39 6.99
N VAL A 15 5.36 12.25 6.97
CA VAL A 15 5.29 13.38 6.03
C VAL A 15 4.98 14.66 6.80
N TRP A 16 5.59 15.77 6.39
CA TRP A 16 5.24 17.09 6.92
C TRP A 16 3.86 17.53 6.43
N LYS A 17 3.01 17.98 7.35
CA LYS A 17 1.80 18.71 7.01
C LYS A 17 2.20 20.12 6.61
N LEU A 18 1.84 20.52 5.40
CA LEU A 18 2.04 21.87 4.89
C LEU A 18 0.74 22.66 5.02
N LYS A 19 0.81 23.90 5.51
CA LYS A 19 -0.33 24.84 5.54
C LYS A 19 -0.01 26.03 4.64
N LYS A 20 -0.91 26.33 3.69
CA LYS A 20 -0.81 27.53 2.85
C LYS A 20 -1.48 28.67 3.60
N LEU A 21 -0.70 29.65 4.03
CA LEU A 21 -1.20 30.80 4.79
C LEU A 21 -1.48 32.03 3.91
N ARG A 22 -1.01 32.02 2.65
CA ARG A 22 -1.37 32.95 1.56
C ARG A 22 -0.68 32.55 0.26
N GLY A 23 0.65 32.67 0.19
CA GLY A 23 1.46 32.37 -1.01
C GLY A 23 2.23 31.05 -0.93
N LYS A 24 3.05 30.88 0.11
CA LYS A 24 3.92 29.71 0.30
C LYS A 24 3.32 28.66 1.24
N TYR A 25 3.69 27.41 1.01
CA TYR A 25 3.39 26.30 1.91
C TYR A 25 4.41 26.26 3.05
N ASN A 26 3.94 26.43 4.28
CA ASN A 26 4.78 26.36 5.48
C ASN A 26 4.65 24.98 6.15
N PRO A 27 5.78 24.33 6.51
CA PRO A 27 5.77 23.10 7.30
C PRO A 27 5.23 23.36 8.69
N THR A 28 4.36 22.46 9.17
CA THR A 28 3.70 22.59 10.48
C THR A 28 4.08 21.45 11.41
N SER A 29 3.42 20.31 11.35
CA SER A 29 3.75 19.12 12.14
C SER A 29 3.94 17.91 11.25
N LYS A 30 4.73 16.93 11.70
CA LYS A 30 4.88 15.65 11.00
C LYS A 30 3.67 14.77 11.29
N LYS A 31 3.07 14.19 10.27
CA LYS A 31 1.97 13.22 10.37
C LYS A 31 2.35 11.92 9.65
N ARG A 32 2.04 10.78 10.26
CA ARG A 32 2.20 9.48 9.63
C ARG A 32 1.07 9.27 8.61
N LYS A 33 1.44 8.89 7.39
CA LYS A 33 0.53 8.49 6.31
C LYS A 33 0.64 6.98 6.13
N TYR A 34 -0.51 6.32 6.23
CA TYR A 34 -0.63 4.87 6.07
C TYR A 34 -1.09 4.54 4.64
N PRO A 35 -0.63 3.43 4.07
CA PRO A 35 -1.20 2.90 2.84
C PRO A 35 -2.65 2.46 3.09
N ASN A 36 -3.52 2.58 2.08
CA ASN A 36 -4.88 2.05 2.12
C ASN A 36 -4.83 0.52 2.00
N LEU A 37 -4.62 -0.14 3.14
CA LEU A 37 -4.50 -1.58 3.29
C LEU A 37 -5.87 -2.21 3.52
N GLN A 38 -6.16 -3.26 2.78
CA GLN A 38 -7.41 -4.01 2.84
C GLN A 38 -7.13 -5.51 2.79
N TRP A 39 -7.99 -6.30 3.41
CA TRP A 39 -7.90 -7.75 3.36
C TRP A 39 -8.47 -8.28 2.06
N VAL A 40 -7.69 -9.10 1.33
CA VAL A 40 -8.13 -9.71 0.08
C VAL A 40 -7.69 -11.17 0.00
N ARG A 41 -8.55 -12.00 -0.59
CA ARG A 41 -8.22 -13.37 -0.97
C ARG A 41 -7.57 -13.36 -2.35
N LEU A 42 -6.37 -13.94 -2.45
CA LEU A 42 -5.65 -14.02 -3.72
C LEU A 42 -6.19 -15.16 -4.60
N PRO A 43 -6.14 -14.99 -5.93
CA PRO A 43 -6.52 -16.06 -6.85
C PRO A 43 -5.54 -17.24 -6.77
N SER A 44 -6.01 -18.44 -7.13
CA SER A 44 -5.20 -19.67 -7.12
C SER A 44 -4.04 -19.64 -8.13
N SER A 45 -4.17 -18.83 -9.19
CA SER A 45 -3.10 -18.56 -10.17
C SER A 45 -1.85 -17.92 -9.55
N GLY A 46 -2.01 -17.32 -8.36
CA GLY A 46 -0.93 -16.76 -7.57
C GLY A 46 -0.54 -15.36 -8.00
N VAL A 47 -0.03 -14.58 -7.04
CA VAL A 47 0.49 -13.23 -7.29
C VAL A 47 1.94 -13.19 -6.88
N LYS A 48 2.83 -12.77 -7.80
CA LYS A 48 4.23 -12.51 -7.48
C LYS A 48 4.35 -11.17 -6.73
N PRO A 49 4.81 -11.16 -5.48
CA PRO A 49 5.10 -9.91 -4.78
C PRO A 49 6.31 -9.21 -5.41
N ARG A 50 6.35 -7.87 -5.34
CA ARG A 50 7.52 -7.10 -5.76
C ARG A 50 8.70 -7.39 -4.83
N GLY A 51 9.79 -7.90 -5.41
CA GLY A 51 10.99 -8.27 -4.67
C GLY A 51 10.81 -9.47 -3.75
N GLY A 52 9.98 -10.45 -4.13
CA GLY A 52 9.90 -11.75 -3.47
C GLY A 52 9.95 -12.89 -4.48
N HIS A 53 10.53 -14.02 -4.07
CA HIS A 53 10.85 -15.14 -4.96
C HIS A 53 9.68 -16.15 -5.07
N ALA A 54 8.78 -16.20 -4.07
CA ALA A 54 7.67 -17.15 -4.02
C ALA A 54 6.30 -16.50 -4.27
N PRO A 55 5.42 -17.09 -5.12
CA PRO A 55 4.08 -16.59 -5.37
C PRO A 55 3.14 -16.84 -4.18
N LEU A 56 2.35 -15.83 -3.81
CA LEU A 56 1.29 -15.96 -2.83
C LEU A 56 0.04 -16.54 -3.53
N ARG A 57 -0.35 -17.78 -3.21
CA ARG A 57 -1.48 -18.50 -3.82
C ARG A 57 -2.58 -18.77 -2.80
N GLY A 58 -3.84 -18.50 -3.14
CA GLY A 58 -5.04 -18.90 -2.36
C GLY A 58 -5.17 -18.35 -0.93
N LYS A 59 -4.19 -17.60 -0.43
CA LYS A 59 -4.16 -17.08 0.94
C LYS A 59 -4.90 -15.74 1.04
N ARG A 60 -5.48 -15.48 2.23
CA ARG A 60 -5.96 -14.17 2.61
C ARG A 60 -4.76 -13.32 3.04
N VAL A 61 -4.55 -12.18 2.40
CA VAL A 61 -3.41 -11.29 2.66
C VAL A 61 -3.87 -9.85 2.84
N LEU A 62 -3.03 -9.06 3.52
CA LEU A 62 -3.21 -7.63 3.63
C LEU A 62 -2.55 -6.95 2.42
N ALA A 63 -3.35 -6.36 1.54
CA ALA A 63 -2.88 -5.74 0.31
C ALA A 63 -3.38 -4.29 0.19
N CYS A 64 -2.60 -3.44 -0.47
CA CYS A 64 -3.04 -2.07 -0.71
C CYS A 64 -4.06 -2.00 -1.85
N ALA A 65 -4.99 -1.04 -1.79
CA ALA A 65 -6.05 -0.87 -2.78
C ALA A 65 -5.54 -0.76 -4.23
N LYS A 66 -4.36 -0.14 -4.45
CA LYS A 66 -3.73 -0.07 -5.79
C LYS A 66 -3.33 -1.44 -6.32
N CYS A 67 -2.81 -2.33 -5.46
CA CYS A 67 -2.49 -3.69 -5.85
C CYS A 67 -3.75 -4.51 -6.10
N ILE A 68 -4.78 -4.36 -5.27
CA ILE A 68 -6.07 -5.05 -5.44
C ILE A 68 -6.71 -4.65 -6.78
N LYS A 69 -6.73 -3.35 -7.10
CA LYS A 69 -7.22 -2.87 -8.40
C LYS A 69 -6.44 -3.48 -9.57
N ALA A 70 -5.13 -3.65 -9.45
CA ALA A 70 -4.32 -4.27 -10.50
C ALA A 70 -4.65 -5.76 -10.70
N LEU A 71 -5.00 -6.48 -9.63
CA LEU A 71 -5.42 -7.89 -9.72
C LEU A 71 -6.74 -8.07 -10.47
N GLY A 72 -7.66 -7.11 -10.35
CA GLY A 72 -8.97 -7.17 -11.01
C GLY A 72 -8.98 -6.75 -12.48
N LYS A 73 -7.85 -6.27 -13.03
CA LYS A 73 -7.78 -5.91 -14.45
C LYS A 73 -7.63 -7.18 -15.29
N ARG A 74 -8.62 -7.44 -16.15
CA ARG A 74 -8.48 -8.42 -17.24
C ARG A 74 -7.51 -7.87 -18.28
N LYS A 75 -6.65 -8.74 -18.84
CA LYS A 75 -5.84 -8.39 -20.01
C LYS A 75 -6.73 -8.30 -21.23
#